data_AF-A0A928WNP9-F1
#
_entry.id   AF-A0A928WNP9-F1
#
_cell.length_a   1.000
_cell.length_b   1.000
_cell.length_c   1.000
_cell.angle_alpha   90.00
_cell.angle_beta   90.00
_cell.angle_gamma   90.00
#
_symmetry.space_group_name_H-M   'P 1'
#
loop_
_entity.id
_entity.type
_entity.pdbx_description
1 polymer ?
#
loop_
_entity_poly.entity_id
_entity_poly.type
_entity_poly.pdbx_seq_one_letter_code
_entity_poly.pdbx_strand_id
1 'polypeptide(L)' 'MIFKATQLSSGRWGIFNGNRLLATVGSQQALNLMRIQLPGELVFVETQQASVS' A
#
# COMPACT_ATOMS: atom_id res chain seq x y z
N MET A 1 -7.15 12.67 -3.79
CA MET A 1 -7.83 11.53 -3.11
C MET A 1 -6.79 10.79 -2.26
N ILE A 2 -7.15 10.13 -1.16
CA ILE A 2 -6.16 9.41 -0.33
C ILE A 2 -6.21 7.92 -0.67
N PHE A 3 -5.14 7.41 -1.26
CA PHE A 3 -4.94 6.00 -1.51
C PHE A 3 -4.16 5.37 -0.36
N LYS A 4 -4.59 4.21 0.11
CA LYS A 4 -3.91 3.45 1.16
C LYS A 4 -3.21 2.24 0.56
N ALA A 5 -1.92 2.09 0.83
CA ALA A 5 -1.20 0.87 0.50
C ALA A 5 -1.12 -0.04 1.75
N THR A 6 -1.52 -1.30 1.61
CA THR A 6 -1.48 -2.31 2.68
C THR A 6 -0.88 -3.61 2.17
N GLN A 7 -0.02 -4.23 2.97
CA GLN A 7 0.59 -5.51 2.61
C GLN A 7 -0.43 -6.65 2.78
N LEU A 8 -0.59 -7.45 1.74
CA LEU A 8 -1.47 -8.62 1.71
C LEU A 8 -0.69 -9.85 2.20
N SER A 9 -1.41 -10.89 2.64
CA SER A 9 -0.82 -12.18 3.06
C SER A 9 0.00 -12.88 1.97
N SER A 10 -0.20 -12.51 0.71
CA SER A 10 0.58 -12.99 -0.43
C SER A 10 1.94 -12.30 -0.59
N GLY A 11 2.29 -11.34 0.27
CA GLY A 11 3.49 -10.52 0.17
C GLY A 11 3.39 -9.37 -0.85
N ARG A 12 2.26 -9.28 -1.57
CA ARG A 12 1.93 -8.17 -2.49
C ARG A 12 1.33 -7.00 -1.72
N TRP A 13 1.25 -5.84 -2.36
CA TRP A 13 0.60 -4.65 -1.80
C TRP A 13 -0.74 -4.41 -2.48
N GLY A 14 -1.80 -4.23 -1.69
CA GLY A 14 -3.09 -3.75 -2.17
C GLY A 14 -3.16 -2.23 -2.08
N ILE A 15 -3.61 -1.58 -3.16
CA ILE A 15 -3.88 -0.14 -3.21
C ILE A 15 -5.38 0.09 -3.08
N PHE A 16 -5.78 0.82 -2.05
CA PHE A 16 -7.18 1.03 -1.68
C PHE A 16 -7.57 2.49 -1.79
N ASN A 17 -8.80 2.77 -2.22
CA ASN A 17 -9.48 4.05 -2.03
C ASN A 17 -10.73 3.80 -1.18
N GLY A 18 -10.70 4.24 0.07
CA GLY A 18 -11.66 3.78 1.08
C GLY A 18 -11.56 2.26 1.26
N ASN A 19 -12.68 1.55 1.08
CA ASN A 19 -12.76 0.09 1.23
C ASN A 19 -12.58 -0.66 -0.11
N ARG A 20 -12.37 0.05 -1.22
CA ARG A 20 -12.26 -0.54 -2.55
C ARG A 20 -10.81 -0.79 -2.92
N LEU A 21 -10.48 -2.04 -3.24
CA LEU A 21 -9.21 -2.40 -3.86
C LEU A 21 -9.20 -1.90 -5.31
N LEU A 22 -8.19 -1.12 -5.67
CA LEU A 22 -8.00 -0.59 -7.02
C LEU A 22 -6.93 -1.37 -7.80
N ALA A 23 -5.86 -1.77 -7.13
CA ALA A 23 -4.75 -2.48 -7.76
C ALA A 23 -3.98 -3.33 -6.76
N THR A 24 -3.27 -4.34 -7.28
CA THR A 24 -2.28 -5.12 -6.52
C THR A 24 -0.90 -4.95 -7.12
N VAL A 25 0.10 -4.76 -6.28
CA VAL A 25 1.47 -4.43 -6.68
C VAL A 25 2.40 -5.52 -6.16
N GLY A 26 3.26 -6.04 -7.04
CA GLY A 26 4.06 -7.22 -6.74
C GLY A 26 5.22 -7.00 -5.78
N SER A 27 5.68 -5.76 -5.57
CA SER A 27 6.88 -5.48 -4.79
C SER A 27 6.89 -4.09 -4.16
N GLN A 28 7.69 -3.94 -3.10
CA GLN A 28 7.94 -2.65 -2.45
C GLN A 28 8.58 -1.63 -3.40
N GLN A 29 9.45 -2.09 -4.31
CA GLN A 29 10.13 -1.21 -5.26
C GLN A 29 9.12 -0.57 -6.22
N ALA A 30 8.18 -1.34 -6.74
CA ALA A 30 7.10 -0.82 -7.58
C ALA A 30 6.22 0.18 -6.80
N LEU A 31 5.95 -0.11 -5.53
CA LEU A 31 5.21 0.80 -4.64
C LEU A 31 5.92 2.14 -4.42
N ASN A 32 7.24 2.11 -4.21
CA ASN A 32 8.07 3.30 -4.09
C ASN A 32 8.09 4.13 -5.39
N LEU A 33 8.09 3.48 -6.55
CA LEU A 33 8.02 4.19 -7.84
C LEU A 33 6.67 4.90 -8.03
N MET A 34 5.56 4.28 -7.64
CA MET A 34 4.25 4.95 -7.68
C MET A 34 4.18 6.14 -6.73
N ARG A 35 4.84 6.07 -5.57
CA ARG A 35 4.95 7.20 -4.64
C ARG A 35 5.65 8.41 -5.28
N ILE A 36 6.66 8.18 -6.11
CA ILE A 36 7.36 9.27 -6.82
C ILE A 36 6.44 9.91 -7.87
N GLN A 37 5.61 9.11 -8.55
CA GLN A 37 4.70 9.61 -9.59
C GLN A 37 3.44 10.29 -9.01
N LEU A 38 3.03 9.94 -7.79
CA LEU A 38 1.84 10.49 -7.11
C LEU A 38 2.21 11.12 -5.76
N PRO A 39 3.00 12.20 -5.74
CA PRO A 39 3.40 12.85 -4.50
C PRO A 39 2.17 13.41 -3.78
N GLY A 40 1.88 12.89 -2.57
CA GLY A 40 0.83 13.38 -1.69
C GLY A 40 -0.51 12.63 -1.73
N GLU A 41 -0.72 11.71 -2.69
CA GLU A 41 -1.97 10.92 -2.77
C GLU A 41 -1.85 9.50 -2.22
N LEU A 42 -0.64 8.95 -2.11
CA LEU A 42 -0.38 7.61 -1.56
C LEU A 42 0.09 7.66 -0.10
N VAL A 43 -0.78 7.21 0.81
CA VAL A 43 -0.49 7.02 2.24
C VAL A 43 -0.22 5.53 2.48
N PHE A 44 0.95 5.22 3.02
CA PHE A 44 1.28 3.85 3.41
C PHE A 44 0.63 3.57 4.76
N VAL A 45 -0.22 2.56 4.81
CA VAL A 45 -0.56 1.92 6.06
C VAL A 45 0.30 0.68 6.09
N GLU A 46 1.56 0.86 6.53
CA GLU A 46 2.26 -0.26 7.15
C GLU A 46 1.34 -0.68 8.29
N THR A 47 0.61 -1.77 8.10
CA THR A 47 0.24 -2.59 9.24
C THR A 47 1.57 -3.05 9.81
N GLN A 48 2.14 -2.21 10.67
CA GLN A 48 3.01 -2.63 11.74
C GLN A 48 2.24 -3.83 12.31
N GLN A 49 2.74 -5.03 12.03
CA GLN A 49 2.41 -6.18 12.84
C GLN A 49 2.75 -5.70 14.24
N ALA A 50 1.73 -5.29 14.98
CA ALA A 50 1.82 -5.17 16.42
C ALA A 50 2.39 -6.52 16.84
N SER A 51 3.63 -6.49 17.31
CA SER A 51 4.34 -7.62 17.84
C SER A 51 3.37 -8.37 18.75
N VAL A 52 2.99 -9.57 18.33
CA VAL A 52 2.48 -10.56 19.27
C VAL A 52 3.66 -10.90 20.18
N SER A 53 3.65 -10.37 21.39
CA SER A 53 4.53 -10.74 22.50
C SER A 53 3.72 -10.63 23.77
#